data_AF-A0A6L7KK79-F1
#
_entry.id   AF-A0A6L7KK79-F1
#
_cell.length_a   1.000
_cell.length_b   1.000
_cell.length_c   1.000
_cell.angle_alpha   90.00
_cell.angle_beta   90.00
_cell.angle_gamma   90.00
#
_symmetry.space_group_name_H-M   'P 1'
#
loop_
_entity.id
_entity.type
_entity.pdbx_description
1 polymer ?
#
loop_
_entity_poly.entity_id
_entity_poly.type
_entity_poly.pdbx_seq_one_letter_code
_entity_poly.pdbx_strand_id
1 'polypeptide(L)'
;TALPFTRVRIEDDRAAALRGALGRADGVIAHCGTGSFFAAQTDGTMRFAGGWGPVLGDEASAHFVGKAALGMALKSIDGRCAASPLAERLLADCEGAAGIVRFAGLASPSELGALAPLVTEFAKQGDLLGEEVLRSGARDIAAMLSLIGWSNGQPICLTGGIGPHYAPYLPSDMQADLTPPVDEPLAGALSLAAEFALEMPS
;
A
#
# COMPACT_ATOMS: atom_id res chain seq x y z
N THR A 1 -21.44 2.52 28.89
CA THR A 1 -21.33 3.96 29.20
C THR A 1 -21.26 4.68 27.88
N ALA A 2 -22.31 5.38 27.46
CA ALA A 2 -22.31 6.11 26.20
C ALA A 2 -21.51 7.41 26.38
N LEU A 3 -20.53 7.65 25.50
CA LEU A 3 -19.78 8.91 25.48
C LEU A 3 -20.76 10.07 25.13
N PRO A 4 -20.69 11.24 25.80
CA PRO A 4 -21.68 12.31 25.65
C PRO A 4 -21.37 13.15 24.40
N PHE A 5 -21.46 12.53 23.22
CA PHE A 5 -21.26 13.23 21.96
C PHE A 5 -22.60 13.81 21.48
N THR A 6 -22.68 15.14 21.39
CA THR A 6 -23.85 15.85 20.86
C THR A 6 -23.99 15.68 19.34
N ARG A 7 -22.89 15.35 18.64
CA ARG A 7 -22.82 15.04 17.21
C ARG A 7 -21.69 14.06 16.92
N VAL A 8 -21.93 13.14 15.99
CA VAL A 8 -20.96 12.13 15.51
C VAL A 8 -20.97 12.16 14.00
N ARG A 9 -19.79 12.27 13.37
CA ARG A 9 -19.62 12.13 11.93
C ARG A 9 -18.65 10.98 11.70
N ILE A 10 -19.16 9.90 11.10
CA ILE A 10 -18.36 8.73 10.75
C ILE A 10 -17.78 9.03 9.38
N GLU A 11 -16.47 9.24 9.31
CA GLU A 11 -15.76 9.29 8.05
C GLU A 11 -14.88 8.08 7.87
N ASP A 12 -14.59 7.84 6.60
CA ASP A 12 -13.70 6.79 6.16
C ASP A 12 -12.26 7.14 6.57
N ASP A 13 -11.54 6.18 7.14
CA ASP A 13 -10.13 6.33 7.58
C ASP A 13 -9.23 6.87 6.45
N ARG A 14 -9.63 6.67 5.19
CA ARG A 14 -8.96 7.18 4.00
C ARG A 14 -8.84 8.72 3.99
N ALA A 15 -9.86 9.45 4.42
CA ALA A 15 -9.82 10.92 4.46
C ALA A 15 -8.82 11.40 5.53
N ALA A 16 -8.83 10.76 6.70
CA ALA A 16 -7.89 11.05 7.78
C ALA A 16 -6.43 10.76 7.36
N ALA A 17 -6.20 9.64 6.68
CA ALA A 17 -4.89 9.28 6.15
C ALA A 17 -4.39 10.28 5.09
N LEU A 18 -5.25 10.70 4.15
CA LEU A 18 -4.91 11.74 3.16
C LEU A 18 -4.57 13.06 3.84
N ARG A 19 -5.39 13.50 4.80
CA ARG A 19 -5.18 14.75 5.54
C ARG A 19 -3.93 14.70 6.41
N GLY A 20 -3.61 13.57 7.04
CA GLY A 20 -2.38 13.40 7.81
C GLY A 20 -1.12 13.44 6.94
N ALA A 21 -1.18 12.79 5.78
CA ALA A 21 -0.03 12.73 4.88
C ALA A 21 0.27 14.04 4.16
N LEU A 22 -0.75 14.76 3.66
CA LEU A 22 -0.58 15.97 2.84
C LEU A 22 -0.95 17.28 3.58
N GLY A 23 -1.60 17.20 4.74
CA GLY A 23 -2.22 18.37 5.35
C GLY A 23 -3.23 19.03 4.39
N ARG A 24 -3.05 20.34 4.19
CA ARG A 24 -3.85 21.13 3.24
C ARG A 24 -3.18 21.31 1.88
N ALA A 25 -2.01 20.70 1.67
CA ALA A 25 -1.31 20.78 0.39
C ALA A 25 -1.97 19.85 -0.64
N ASP A 26 -1.89 20.23 -1.90
CA ASP A 26 -2.26 19.35 -3.01
C ASP A 26 -1.19 18.30 -3.23
N GLY A 27 -1.60 17.13 -3.70
CA GLY A 27 -0.73 15.98 -3.89
C GLY A 27 -1.50 14.68 -3.90
N VAL A 28 -0.76 13.58 -3.87
CA VAL A 28 -1.34 12.23 -3.89
C VAL A 28 -0.70 11.34 -2.84
N ILE A 29 -1.46 10.33 -2.41
CA ILE A 29 -0.99 9.30 -1.49
C ILE A 29 -1.22 7.92 -2.09
N ALA A 30 -0.27 7.02 -1.85
CA ALA A 30 -0.47 5.59 -1.93
C ALA A 30 -0.32 5.03 -0.52
N HIS A 31 -1.43 4.58 0.07
CA HIS A 31 -1.41 3.92 1.36
C HIS A 31 -1.36 2.41 1.15
N CYS A 32 -0.24 1.80 1.54
CA CYS A 32 0.03 0.38 1.37
C CYS A 32 0.35 -0.24 2.74
N GLY A 33 -0.67 -0.83 3.36
CA GLY A 33 -0.60 -1.57 4.63
C GLY A 33 -0.96 -3.03 4.39
N THR A 34 -1.75 -3.64 5.30
CA THR A 34 -2.30 -4.98 5.04
C THR A 34 -3.12 -4.99 3.76
N GLY A 35 -4.01 -4.01 3.56
CA GLY A 35 -4.65 -3.67 2.27
C GLY A 35 -4.06 -2.39 1.67
N SER A 36 -4.68 -1.84 0.63
CA SER A 36 -4.20 -0.58 0.04
C SER A 36 -5.29 0.29 -0.59
N PHE A 37 -5.02 1.59 -0.64
CA PHE A 37 -5.84 2.55 -1.38
C PHE A 37 -4.99 3.73 -1.84
N PHE A 38 -5.55 4.49 -2.77
CA PHE A 38 -4.94 5.67 -3.36
C PHE A 38 -5.86 6.87 -3.16
N ALA A 39 -5.28 8.03 -2.92
CA ALA A 39 -6.07 9.25 -2.83
C ALA A 39 -5.31 10.46 -3.36
N ALA A 40 -6.05 11.44 -3.85
CA ALA A 40 -5.54 12.71 -4.35
C ALA A 40 -6.26 13.87 -3.65
N GLN A 41 -5.52 14.95 -3.41
CA GLN A 41 -6.05 16.24 -3.00
C GLN A 41 -5.69 17.28 -4.06
N THR A 42 -6.69 18.00 -4.55
CA THR A 42 -6.52 19.09 -5.52
C THR A 42 -7.52 20.20 -5.21
N ASP A 43 -7.03 21.41 -4.95
CA ASP A 43 -7.84 22.57 -4.55
C ASP A 43 -8.82 22.24 -3.39
N GLY A 44 -8.35 21.47 -2.41
CA GLY A 44 -9.15 21.01 -1.27
C GLY A 44 -10.18 19.92 -1.59
N THR A 45 -10.30 19.48 -2.85
CA THR A 45 -11.17 18.36 -3.25
C THR A 45 -10.41 17.05 -3.12
N MET A 46 -11.00 16.07 -2.42
CA MET A 46 -10.43 14.74 -2.26
C MET A 46 -11.01 13.75 -3.27
N ARG A 47 -10.15 12.90 -3.84
CA ARG A 47 -10.53 11.76 -4.69
C ARG A 47 -9.91 10.50 -4.15
N PHE A 48 -10.62 9.38 -4.22
CA PHE A 48 -10.17 8.08 -3.73
C PHE A 48 -10.30 7.02 -4.82
N ALA A 49 -9.36 6.08 -4.85
CA ALA A 49 -9.39 4.92 -5.72
C ALA A 49 -8.75 3.69 -5.04
N GLY A 50 -9.10 2.49 -5.51
CA GLY A 50 -8.69 1.24 -4.86
C GLY A 50 -9.39 1.02 -3.52
N GLY A 51 -8.85 0.11 -2.70
CA GLY A 51 -9.46 -0.29 -1.43
C GLY A 51 -10.69 -1.20 -1.59
N TRP A 52 -10.78 -1.93 -2.70
CA TRP A 52 -11.86 -2.90 -2.96
C TRP A 52 -11.68 -4.23 -2.20
N GLY A 53 -10.68 -4.30 -1.33
CA GLY A 53 -10.40 -5.42 -0.45
C GLY A 53 -9.56 -6.51 -1.10
N PRO A 54 -9.20 -7.55 -0.32
CA PRO A 54 -8.09 -8.44 -0.63
C PRO A 54 -8.37 -9.45 -1.76
N VAL A 55 -9.63 -9.58 -2.16
CA VAL A 55 -10.05 -10.54 -3.20
C VAL A 55 -9.98 -9.90 -4.60
N LEU A 56 -10.40 -8.64 -4.72
CA LEU A 56 -10.61 -7.97 -6.01
C LEU A 56 -9.76 -6.72 -6.22
N GLY A 57 -9.08 -6.24 -5.18
CA GLY A 57 -8.18 -5.10 -5.26
C GLY A 57 -7.01 -5.27 -4.30
N ASP A 58 -6.70 -4.18 -3.58
CA ASP A 58 -5.55 -4.05 -2.68
C ASP A 58 -4.21 -4.29 -3.40
N GLU A 59 -4.09 -3.79 -4.63
CA GLU A 59 -2.85 -3.78 -5.39
C GLU A 59 -1.74 -3.06 -4.60
N ALA A 60 -0.52 -3.59 -4.64
CA ALA A 60 0.62 -3.09 -3.87
C ALA A 60 0.46 -3.13 -2.32
N SER A 61 -0.53 -3.84 -1.79
CA SER A 61 -0.62 -4.11 -0.36
C SER A 61 0.40 -5.17 0.11
N ALA A 62 0.57 -5.32 1.42
CA ALA A 62 1.42 -6.36 1.98
C ALA A 62 0.92 -7.77 1.61
N HIS A 63 -0.40 -8.01 1.65
CA HIS A 63 -0.94 -9.33 1.26
C HIS A 63 -0.72 -9.60 -0.23
N PHE A 64 -0.82 -8.57 -1.07
CA PHE A 64 -0.50 -8.66 -2.49
C PHE A 64 0.95 -9.13 -2.68
N VAL A 65 1.90 -8.52 -1.95
CA VAL A 65 3.33 -8.90 -2.00
C VAL A 65 3.51 -10.38 -1.64
N GLY A 66 2.94 -10.83 -0.52
CA GLY A 66 3.04 -12.23 -0.10
C GLY A 66 2.45 -13.20 -1.11
N LYS A 67 1.23 -12.92 -1.59
CA LYS A 67 0.54 -13.74 -2.60
C LYS A 67 1.31 -13.79 -3.92
N ALA A 68 1.83 -12.65 -4.37
CA ALA A 68 2.61 -12.56 -5.61
C ALA A 68 3.91 -13.35 -5.49
N ALA A 69 4.62 -13.24 -4.36
CA ALA A 69 5.87 -13.96 -4.14
C ALA A 69 5.67 -15.49 -4.12
N LEU A 70 4.65 -15.98 -3.41
CA LEU A 70 4.28 -17.39 -3.42
C LEU A 70 3.92 -17.88 -4.83
N GLY A 71 3.13 -17.09 -5.56
CA GLY A 71 2.78 -17.39 -6.95
C GLY A 71 4.00 -17.45 -7.88
N MET A 72 5.00 -16.59 -7.66
CA MET A 72 6.26 -16.64 -8.40
C MET A 72 7.14 -17.83 -8.00
N ALA A 73 7.18 -18.20 -6.72
CA ALA A 73 7.89 -19.40 -6.28
C ALA A 73 7.32 -20.65 -6.97
N LEU A 74 6.00 -20.78 -7.10
CA LEU A 74 5.37 -21.86 -7.88
C LEU A 74 5.73 -21.79 -9.37
N LYS A 75 5.71 -20.59 -9.99
CA LYS A 75 6.14 -20.42 -11.39
C LYS A 75 7.59 -20.84 -11.63
N SER A 76 8.49 -20.69 -10.64
CA SER A 76 9.87 -21.15 -10.79
C SER A 76 10.01 -22.68 -10.86
N ILE A 77 9.11 -23.43 -10.21
CA ILE A 77 9.05 -24.90 -10.33
C ILE A 77 8.71 -25.31 -11.76
N ASP A 78 7.76 -24.60 -12.36
CA ASP A 78 7.34 -24.82 -13.75
C ASP A 78 8.40 -24.32 -14.77
N GLY A 79 9.49 -23.68 -14.33
CA GLY A 79 10.49 -23.06 -15.20
C GLY A 79 10.00 -21.78 -15.91
N ARG A 80 8.90 -21.17 -15.44
CA ARG A 80 8.30 -19.96 -16.03
C ARG A 80 8.97 -18.67 -15.57
N CYS A 81 9.76 -18.74 -14.51
CA CYS A 81 10.72 -17.71 -14.11
C CYS A 81 11.95 -18.41 -13.53
N ALA A 82 13.06 -17.68 -13.43
CA ALA A 82 14.26 -18.20 -12.80
C ALA A 82 13.98 -18.53 -11.32
N ALA A 83 14.58 -19.61 -10.83
CA ALA A 83 14.67 -19.84 -9.39
C ALA A 83 15.52 -18.72 -8.74
N SER A 84 15.21 -18.40 -7.49
CA SER A 84 15.94 -17.42 -6.70
C SER A 84 16.03 -17.87 -5.25
N PRO A 85 16.99 -17.35 -4.46
CA PRO A 85 17.05 -17.62 -3.02
C PRO A 85 15.72 -17.38 -2.29
N LEU A 86 14.94 -16.36 -2.68
CA LEU A 86 13.61 -16.12 -2.13
C LEU A 86 12.62 -17.24 -2.49
N ALA A 87 12.62 -17.72 -3.74
CA ALA A 87 11.77 -18.82 -4.16
C ALA A 87 12.07 -20.11 -3.37
N GLU A 88 13.35 -20.44 -3.23
CA GLU A 88 13.82 -21.59 -2.46
C GLU A 88 13.41 -21.50 -1.00
N ARG A 89 13.56 -20.30 -0.39
CA ARG A 89 13.16 -20.05 0.98
C ARG A 89 11.66 -20.24 1.19
N LEU A 90 10.83 -19.66 0.33
CA LEU A 90 9.36 -19.80 0.41
C LEU A 90 8.92 -21.25 0.24
N LEU A 91 9.57 -21.99 -0.67
CA LEU A 91 9.31 -23.42 -0.85
C LEU A 91 9.71 -24.22 0.37
N ALA A 92 10.88 -23.95 0.97
CA ALA A 92 11.32 -24.63 2.18
C ALA A 92 10.37 -24.37 3.36
N ASP A 93 10.02 -23.10 3.61
CA ASP A 93 9.13 -22.68 4.71
C ASP A 93 7.73 -23.28 4.58
N CYS A 94 7.26 -23.53 3.35
CA CYS A 94 5.97 -24.15 3.08
C CYS A 94 6.05 -25.67 2.83
N GLU A 95 7.19 -26.33 2.98
CA GLU A 95 7.35 -27.77 2.68
C GLU A 95 6.96 -28.13 1.22
N GLY A 96 7.32 -27.26 0.28
CA GLY A 96 7.15 -27.43 -1.16
C GLY A 96 5.86 -26.85 -1.73
N ALA A 97 5.62 -27.13 -3.03
CA ALA A 97 4.53 -26.55 -3.80
C ALA A 97 3.14 -26.81 -3.18
N ALA A 98 2.89 -28.04 -2.73
CA ALA A 98 1.61 -28.42 -2.14
C ALA A 98 1.32 -27.65 -0.85
N GLY A 99 2.35 -27.33 -0.07
CA GLY A 99 2.17 -26.53 1.13
C GLY A 99 2.03 -25.04 0.85
N ILE A 100 2.65 -24.50 -0.21
CA ILE A 100 2.34 -23.14 -0.69
C ILE A 100 0.85 -23.05 -1.04
N VAL A 101 0.33 -23.99 -1.83
CA VAL A 101 -1.09 -24.01 -2.25
C VAL A 101 -2.01 -24.12 -1.03
N ARG A 102 -1.69 -25.00 -0.08
CA ARG A 102 -2.44 -25.16 1.18
C ARG A 102 -2.43 -23.88 2.01
N PHE A 103 -1.27 -23.26 2.20
CA PHE A 103 -1.12 -22.01 2.94
C PHE A 103 -1.92 -20.89 2.28
N ALA A 104 -1.70 -20.64 0.98
CA ALA A 104 -2.37 -19.56 0.27
C ALA A 104 -3.90 -19.72 0.19
N GLY A 105 -4.41 -20.96 0.20
CA GLY A 105 -5.85 -21.22 0.19
C GLY A 105 -6.56 -21.02 1.54
N LEU A 106 -5.81 -20.99 2.64
CA LEU A 106 -6.35 -20.86 4.00
C LEU A 106 -5.95 -19.56 4.70
N ALA A 107 -4.83 -18.96 4.30
CA ALA A 107 -4.26 -17.79 4.93
C ALA A 107 -5.18 -16.56 4.79
N SER A 108 -5.32 -15.85 5.90
CA SER A 108 -5.90 -14.52 5.94
C SER A 108 -4.98 -13.50 5.22
N PRO A 109 -5.50 -12.32 4.85
CA PRO A 109 -4.68 -11.24 4.28
C PRO A 109 -3.52 -10.84 5.19
N SER A 110 -3.69 -10.90 6.51
CA SER A 110 -2.62 -10.60 7.46
C SER A 110 -1.51 -11.65 7.44
N GLU A 111 -1.86 -12.94 7.32
CA GLU A 111 -0.88 -14.03 7.24
C GLU A 111 -0.11 -14.01 5.91
N LEU A 112 -0.78 -13.72 4.80
CA LEU A 112 -0.10 -13.44 3.53
C LEU A 112 0.79 -12.20 3.63
N GLY A 113 0.27 -11.13 4.24
CA GLY A 113 1.00 -9.88 4.44
C GLY A 113 2.24 -10.00 5.32
N ALA A 114 2.26 -10.97 6.24
CA ALA A 114 3.42 -11.26 7.07
C ALA A 114 4.64 -11.74 6.27
N LEU A 115 4.48 -12.13 5.00
CA LEU A 115 5.58 -12.45 4.09
C LEU A 115 6.24 -11.20 3.49
N ALA A 116 5.59 -10.03 3.52
CA ALA A 116 6.11 -8.83 2.86
C ALA A 116 7.49 -8.39 3.38
N PRO A 117 7.80 -8.41 4.70
CA PRO A 117 9.14 -8.09 5.19
C PRO A 117 10.22 -8.98 4.57
N LEU A 118 10.00 -10.31 4.52
CA LEU A 118 10.90 -11.26 3.89
C LEU A 118 11.13 -10.91 2.42
N VAL A 119 10.05 -10.66 1.66
CA VAL A 119 10.16 -10.30 0.24
C VAL A 119 10.96 -9.02 0.05
N THR A 120 10.72 -7.99 0.86
CA THR A 120 11.46 -6.72 0.75
C THR A 120 12.93 -6.85 1.16
N GLU A 121 13.24 -7.71 2.11
CA GLU A 121 14.62 -7.98 2.53
C GLU A 121 15.40 -8.62 1.39
N PHE A 122 14.85 -9.65 0.75
CA PHE A 122 15.47 -10.30 -0.40
C PHE A 122 15.57 -9.36 -1.60
N ALA A 123 14.54 -8.55 -1.87
CA ALA A 123 14.58 -7.56 -2.94
C ALA A 123 15.71 -6.54 -2.74
N LYS A 124 15.94 -6.08 -1.50
CA LYS A 124 17.08 -5.19 -1.16
C LYS A 124 18.44 -5.86 -1.36
N GLN A 125 18.50 -7.19 -1.33
CA GLN A 125 19.71 -7.97 -1.59
C GLN A 125 19.88 -8.33 -3.08
N GLY A 126 19.00 -7.84 -3.96
CA GLY A 126 19.05 -8.07 -5.41
C GLY A 126 18.40 -9.38 -5.86
N ASP A 127 17.54 -9.99 -5.03
CA ASP A 127 16.76 -11.15 -5.45
C ASP A 127 15.77 -10.76 -6.55
N LEU A 128 15.91 -11.37 -7.73
CA LEU A 128 15.12 -11.03 -8.91
C LEU A 128 13.62 -11.26 -8.73
N LEU A 129 13.22 -12.27 -7.95
CA LEU A 129 11.80 -12.53 -7.66
C LEU A 129 11.27 -11.42 -6.75
N GLY A 130 12.00 -11.10 -5.68
CA GLY A 130 11.63 -10.03 -4.76
C GLY A 130 11.51 -8.67 -5.46
N GLU A 131 12.49 -8.34 -6.32
CA GLU A 131 12.45 -7.13 -7.13
C GLU A 131 11.24 -7.11 -8.07
N GLU A 132 10.94 -8.20 -8.78
CA GLU A 132 9.81 -8.22 -9.72
C GLU A 132 8.46 -8.05 -9.00
N VAL A 133 8.31 -8.63 -7.81
CA VAL A 133 7.09 -8.40 -6.99
C VAL A 133 6.95 -6.91 -6.65
N LEU A 134 8.02 -6.26 -6.21
CA LEU A 134 7.97 -4.83 -5.90
C LEU A 134 7.79 -3.94 -7.13
N ARG A 135 8.41 -4.29 -8.27
CA ARG A 135 8.18 -3.63 -9.56
C ARG A 135 6.75 -3.77 -10.04
N SER A 136 6.12 -4.94 -9.83
CA SER A 136 4.70 -5.12 -10.16
C SER A 136 3.82 -4.18 -9.34
N GLY A 137 3.99 -4.15 -8.01
CA GLY A 137 3.22 -3.23 -7.17
C GLY A 137 3.49 -1.76 -7.47
N ALA A 138 4.75 -1.39 -7.76
CA ALA A 138 5.10 -0.04 -8.16
C ALA A 138 4.46 0.39 -9.49
N ARG A 139 4.28 -0.53 -10.44
CA ARG A 139 3.52 -0.28 -11.68
C ARG A 139 2.05 0.03 -11.37
N ASP A 140 1.43 -0.73 -10.48
CA ASP A 140 0.05 -0.48 -10.07
C ASP A 140 -0.09 0.87 -9.36
N ILE A 141 0.84 1.18 -8.44
CA ILE A 141 0.91 2.50 -7.77
C ILE A 141 1.00 3.61 -8.82
N ALA A 142 1.98 3.53 -9.73
CA ALA A 142 2.20 4.57 -10.74
C ALA A 142 0.98 4.78 -11.65
N ALA A 143 0.36 3.68 -12.10
CA ALA A 143 -0.85 3.75 -12.92
C ALA A 143 -2.02 4.40 -12.18
N MET A 144 -2.24 4.02 -10.92
CA MET A 144 -3.33 4.55 -10.10
C MET A 144 -3.13 6.03 -9.74
N LEU A 145 -1.92 6.43 -9.33
CA LEU A 145 -1.62 7.83 -9.00
C LEU A 145 -1.81 8.74 -10.22
N SER A 146 -1.33 8.31 -11.38
CA SER A 146 -1.54 9.03 -12.64
C SER A 146 -3.02 9.17 -12.99
N LEU A 147 -3.81 8.11 -12.76
CA LEU A 147 -5.26 8.11 -13.04
C LEU A 147 -6.04 9.09 -12.16
N ILE A 148 -5.68 9.19 -10.87
CA ILE A 148 -6.45 10.00 -9.91
C ILE A 148 -6.04 11.48 -9.90
N GLY A 149 -4.97 11.83 -10.61
CA GLY A 149 -4.62 13.23 -10.87
C GLY A 149 -3.21 13.65 -10.48
N TRP A 150 -2.28 12.71 -10.24
CA TRP A 150 -0.87 13.07 -10.09
C TRP A 150 -0.31 13.67 -11.38
N SER A 151 0.51 14.69 -11.24
CA SER A 151 1.29 15.34 -12.29
C SER A 151 2.67 15.73 -11.76
N ASN A 152 3.65 15.83 -12.65
CA ASN A 152 5.05 16.10 -12.30
C ASN A 152 5.19 17.39 -11.45
N GLY A 153 5.91 17.28 -10.35
CA GLY A 153 6.09 18.33 -9.35
C GLY A 153 5.06 18.30 -8.21
N GLN A 154 4.04 17.43 -8.29
CA GLN A 154 3.09 17.26 -7.19
C GLN A 154 3.59 16.23 -6.18
N PRO A 155 3.55 16.53 -4.87
CA PRO A 155 3.97 15.62 -3.82
C PRO A 155 3.30 14.25 -3.91
N ILE A 156 4.11 13.19 -3.81
CA ILE A 156 3.67 11.82 -3.60
C ILE A 156 4.08 11.39 -2.19
N CYS A 157 3.12 10.95 -1.37
CA CYS A 157 3.43 10.27 -0.11
C CYS A 157 3.14 8.78 -0.21
N LEU A 158 4.17 7.96 0.03
CA LEU A 158 4.00 6.52 0.24
C LEU A 158 3.84 6.26 1.73
N THR A 159 2.69 5.71 2.12
CA THR A 159 2.35 5.47 3.52
C THR A 159 1.97 4.01 3.76
N GLY A 160 1.83 3.63 5.03
CA GLY A 160 1.65 2.23 5.43
C GLY A 160 2.97 1.47 5.48
N GLY A 161 2.97 0.29 6.10
CA GLY A 161 4.20 -0.44 6.42
C GLY A 161 5.02 -0.85 5.19
N ILE A 162 4.36 -1.18 4.06
CA ILE A 162 5.05 -1.59 2.84
C ILE A 162 5.27 -0.43 1.86
N GLY A 163 4.50 0.65 1.97
CA GLY A 163 4.54 1.81 1.06
C GLY A 163 5.95 2.32 0.74
N PRO A 164 6.77 2.69 1.74
CA PRO A 164 8.13 3.20 1.51
C PRO A 164 9.06 2.24 0.74
N HIS A 165 8.79 0.93 0.77
CA HIS A 165 9.62 -0.06 0.07
C HIS A 165 9.43 -0.02 -1.45
N TYR A 166 8.37 0.61 -1.95
CA TYR A 166 8.15 0.80 -3.39
C TYR A 166 8.94 1.96 -3.99
N ALA A 167 9.46 2.88 -3.17
CA ALA A 167 10.15 4.08 -3.63
C ALA A 167 11.22 3.81 -4.71
N PRO A 168 12.12 2.81 -4.56
CA PRO A 168 13.17 2.55 -5.57
C PRO A 168 12.64 2.00 -6.91
N TYR A 169 11.39 1.53 -6.94
CA TYR A 169 10.79 0.82 -8.07
C TYR A 169 9.78 1.67 -8.86
N LEU A 170 9.47 2.88 -8.38
CA LEU A 170 8.62 3.83 -9.10
C LEU A 170 9.34 4.42 -10.33
N PRO A 171 8.60 4.96 -11.31
CA PRO A 171 9.17 5.80 -12.37
C PRO A 171 10.02 6.96 -11.82
N SER A 172 11.06 7.37 -12.55
CA SER A 172 12.05 8.34 -12.05
C SER A 172 11.49 9.73 -11.75
N ASP A 173 10.47 10.15 -12.51
CA ASP A 173 9.71 11.38 -12.27
C ASP A 173 8.93 11.30 -10.96
N MET A 174 8.23 10.21 -10.71
CA MET A 174 7.55 9.96 -9.44
C MET A 174 8.51 9.85 -8.26
N GLN A 175 9.70 9.26 -8.45
CA GLN A 175 10.73 9.20 -7.41
C GLN A 175 11.19 10.60 -6.98
N ALA A 176 11.28 11.54 -7.92
CA ALA A 176 11.69 12.92 -7.63
C ALA A 176 10.64 13.69 -6.81
N ASP A 177 9.37 13.27 -6.90
CA ASP A 177 8.23 13.89 -6.22
C ASP A 177 7.88 13.23 -4.88
N LEU A 178 8.67 12.23 -4.44
CA LEU A 178 8.45 11.57 -3.16
C LEU A 178 8.72 12.53 -2.00
N THR A 179 7.73 12.65 -1.12
CA THR A 179 7.80 13.46 0.10
C THR A 179 7.41 12.62 1.32
N PRO A 180 8.05 12.83 2.48
CA PRO A 180 7.61 12.21 3.71
C PRO A 180 6.21 12.72 4.08
N PRO A 181 5.34 11.90 4.69
CA PRO A 181 4.07 12.38 5.20
C PRO A 181 4.29 13.48 6.25
N VAL A 182 3.43 14.50 6.23
CA VAL A 182 3.50 15.63 7.18
C VAL A 182 3.33 15.17 8.62
N ASP A 183 2.38 14.27 8.86
CA ASP A 183 2.12 13.69 10.18
C ASP A 183 1.57 12.25 10.07
N GLU A 184 1.49 11.57 11.21
CA GLU A 184 0.83 10.26 11.33
C GLU A 184 -0.69 10.36 11.10
N PRO A 185 -1.35 9.28 10.62
CA PRO A 185 -2.80 9.28 10.32
C PRO A 185 -3.70 9.76 11.48
N LEU A 186 -3.29 9.53 12.74
CA LEU A 186 -4.00 9.99 13.92
C LEU A 186 -4.09 11.52 14.02
N ALA A 187 -3.02 12.23 13.65
CA ALA A 187 -3.04 13.69 13.59
C ALA A 187 -3.94 14.20 12.45
N GLY A 188 -4.01 13.47 11.34
CA GLY A 188 -4.93 13.74 10.24
C GLY A 188 -6.40 13.66 10.68
N ALA A 189 -6.76 12.65 11.47
CA ALA A 189 -8.11 12.52 12.04
C ALA A 189 -8.47 13.68 12.99
N LEU A 190 -7.52 14.12 13.82
CA LEU A 190 -7.69 15.27 14.71
C LEU A 190 -7.86 16.59 13.93
N SER A 191 -7.09 16.76 12.86
CA SER A 191 -7.17 17.94 11.98
C SER A 191 -8.54 18.04 11.29
N LEU A 192 -9.03 16.92 10.73
CA LEU A 192 -10.38 16.87 10.17
C LEU A 192 -11.43 17.22 11.22
N ALA A 193 -11.38 16.62 12.41
CA ALA A 193 -12.32 16.91 13.48
C ALA A 193 -12.35 18.40 13.87
N ALA A 194 -11.21 19.10 13.84
CA ALA A 194 -11.11 20.53 14.08
C ALA A 194 -11.72 21.37 12.94
N GLU A 195 -11.51 20.99 11.67
CA GLU A 195 -12.14 21.64 10.51
C GLU A 195 -13.68 21.56 10.59
N PHE A 196 -14.24 20.39 10.98
CA PHE A 196 -15.69 20.25 11.19
C PHE A 196 -16.25 21.12 12.31
N ALA A 197 -15.47 21.38 13.35
CA ALA A 197 -15.89 22.26 14.43
C ALA A 197 -15.99 23.72 13.96
N LEU A 198 -15.22 24.12 12.94
CA LEU A 198 -15.14 25.50 12.43
C LEU A 198 -16.17 25.80 11.31
N GLU A 199 -16.58 24.79 10.54
CA GLU A 199 -17.59 24.95 9.47
C GLU A 199 -19.04 25.09 10.00
N MET A 200 -19.24 24.94 11.30
CA MET A 200 -20.55 24.94 11.95
C MET A 200 -20.79 26.31 12.61
N PRO A 201 -21.76 27.13 12.14
CA PRO A 201 -22.16 28.33 12.87
C PRO A 201 -22.75 27.92 14.24
N SER A 202 -22.42 28.73 15.25
CA SER A 202 -22.86 28.60 16.65
C SER A 202 -24.36 28.45 16.82
#